data_AF-F0Q9Z9-F1
#
_entry.id   AF-F0Q9Z9-F1
#
_cell.length_a   1.000
_cell.length_b   1.000
_cell.length_c   1.000
_cell.angle_alpha   90.00
_cell.angle_beta   90.00
_cell.angle_gamma   90.00
#
_symmetry.space_group_name_H-M   'P 1'
#
loop_
_entity.id
_entity.type
_entity.pdbx_description
1 polymer ?
#
loop_
_entity_poly.entity_id
_entity_poly.type
_entity_poly.pdbx_seq_one_letter_code
_entity_poly.pdbx_strand_id
1 'polypeptide(L)'
;MHKPLRLCIHLVCIAGLLAMFLMSGDKYDVLYAMDPSIPPGSIEGGSSGRVVVVAVFIAIVLLEAFAMAKATRMRERWLPAVLMLSGALLLVFA
;
A
#
# COMPACT_ATOMS: atom_id res chain seq x y z
N MET A 1 15.61 -9.74 16.87
CA MET A 1 14.22 -9.25 17.05
C MET A 1 13.40 -10.34 17.72
N HIS A 2 12.58 -10.01 18.72
CA HIS A 2 11.68 -11.01 19.32
C HIS A 2 10.64 -11.47 18.28
N LYS A 3 10.37 -12.78 18.22
CA LYS A 3 9.39 -13.37 17.30
C LYS A 3 8.02 -12.67 17.29
N PRO A 4 7.40 -12.32 18.44
CA PRO A 4 6.09 -11.63 18.43
C PRO A 4 6.16 -10.23 17.84
N LEU A 5 7.23 -9.46 18.13
CA LEU A 5 7.40 -8.11 17.58
C LEU A 5 7.44 -8.12 16.05
N ARG A 6 8.18 -9.07 15.47
CA ARG A 6 8.26 -9.24 14.01
C ARG A 6 6.90 -9.56 13.40
N LEU A 7 6.13 -10.44 14.05
CA LEU A 7 4.79 -10.77 13.61
C LEU A 7 3.87 -9.54 13.62
N CYS A 8 3.93 -8.73 14.69
CA CYS A 8 3.14 -7.50 14.78
C CYS A 8 3.48 -6.52 13.65
N ILE A 9 4.77 -6.34 13.32
CA ILE A 9 5.19 -5.45 12.22
C ILE A 9 4.56 -5.89 10.90
N HIS A 10 4.64 -7.18 10.55
CA HIS A 10 4.05 -7.67 9.31
C HIS A 10 2.53 -7.59 9.30
N LEU A 11 1.85 -7.85 10.43
CA LEU A 11 0.40 -7.70 10.52
C LEU A 11 -0.05 -6.25 10.27
N VAL A 12 0.67 -5.28 10.85
CA VAL A 12 0.42 -3.85 10.61
C VAL A 12 0.65 -3.50 9.14
N CYS A 13 1.72 -4.02 8.52
CA CYS A 13 1.99 -3.77 7.11
C CYS A 13 0.92 -4.39 6.19
N ILE A 14 0.45 -5.60 6.48
CA ILE A 14 -0.66 -6.24 5.76
C ILE A 14 -1.94 -5.41 5.88
N ALA A 15 -2.26 -4.93 7.08
CA ALA A 15 -3.42 -4.06 7.29
C ALA A 15 -3.29 -2.74 6.51
N GLY A 16 -2.08 -2.15 6.47
CA GLY A 16 -1.79 -0.95 5.68
C GLY A 16 -1.95 -1.18 4.17
N LEU A 17 -1.47 -2.31 3.65
CA LEU A 17 -1.66 -2.69 2.24
C LEU A 17 -3.13 -2.90 1.89
N LEU A 18 -3.89 -3.53 2.79
CA LEU A 18 -5.34 -3.71 2.61
C LEU A 18 -6.04 -2.35 2.55
N ALA A 19 -5.67 -1.43 3.44
CA ALA A 19 -6.21 -0.08 3.43
C ALA A 19 -5.86 0.67 2.13
N MET A 20 -4.61 0.58 1.66
CA MET A 20 -4.22 1.15 0.37
C MET A 20 -5.07 0.58 -0.77
N PHE A 21 -5.23 -0.74 -0.84
CA PHE A 21 -6.03 -1.40 -1.88
C PHE A 21 -7.48 -0.90 -1.90
N LEU A 22 -8.11 -0.73 -0.73
CA LEU A 22 -9.47 -0.21 -0.63
C LEU A 22 -9.58 1.27 -1.03
N MET A 23 -8.48 2.02 -0.98
CA MET A 23 -8.45 3.45 -1.33
C MET A 23 -7.94 3.75 -2.74
N SER A 24 -7.37 2.76 -3.45
CA SER A 24 -6.84 2.89 -4.82
C SER A 24 -7.91 2.98 -5.92
N GLY A 25 -9.19 2.76 -5.62
CA GLY A 25 -10.25 2.88 -6.62
C GLY A 25 -10.60 4.34 -6.93
N ASP A 26 -10.94 4.65 -8.19
CA ASP A 26 -11.44 5.98 -8.53
C ASP A 26 -12.81 6.16 -7.88
N LYS A 27 -12.93 7.21 -7.05
CA LYS A 27 -14.17 7.58 -6.37
C LYS A 27 -15.34 7.78 -7.34
N TYR A 28 -15.04 8.08 -8.60
CA TYR A 28 -16.00 8.38 -9.65
C TYR A 28 -16.20 7.22 -10.63
N ASP A 29 -15.61 6.04 -10.41
CA ASP A 29 -15.78 4.86 -11.30
C ASP A 29 -17.25 4.53 -11.54
N VAL A 30 -18.08 4.60 -10.49
CA VAL A 30 -19.53 4.38 -10.58
C VAL A 30 -20.20 5.47 -11.42
N LEU A 31 -19.72 6.71 -11.34
CA LEU A 31 -20.27 7.84 -12.08
C LEU A 31 -19.92 7.73 -13.57
N TYR A 32 -18.68 7.37 -13.91
CA TYR A 32 -18.25 7.10 -15.29
C TYR A 32 -19.03 5.92 -15.91
N ALA A 33 -19.40 4.92 -15.09
CA ALA A 33 -20.22 3.80 -15.56
C ALA A 33 -21.68 4.20 -15.83
N MET A 34 -22.23 5.16 -15.10
CA MET A 34 -23.61 5.64 -15.28
C MET A 34 -23.75 6.70 -16.38
N ASP A 35 -22.72 7.51 -16.59
CA ASP A 35 -22.72 8.54 -17.64
C ASP A 35 -21.45 8.46 -18.51
N PRO A 36 -21.52 7.77 -19.67
CA PRO A 36 -20.38 7.62 -20.57
C PRO A 36 -19.98 8.91 -21.30
N SER A 37 -20.74 10.01 -21.14
CA SER A 37 -20.34 11.32 -21.67
C SER A 37 -19.23 11.99 -20.85
N ILE A 38 -19.01 11.52 -19.62
CA ILE A 38 -17.92 11.98 -18.75
C ILE A 38 -16.71 11.07 -18.95
N PRO A 39 -15.60 11.57 -19.53
CA PRO A 39 -14.40 10.75 -19.70
C PRO A 39 -13.82 10.32 -18.35
N PRO A 40 -13.34 9.06 -18.20
CA PRO A 40 -12.67 8.65 -16.98
C PRO A 40 -11.42 9.51 -16.72
N GLY A 41 -11.28 9.98 -15.49
CA GLY A 41 -10.22 10.89 -15.07
C GLY A 41 -10.43 12.36 -15.47
N SER A 42 -11.59 12.73 -16.04
CA SER A 42 -11.89 14.15 -16.33
C SER A 42 -12.32 14.94 -15.09
N ILE A 43 -12.74 14.26 -14.04
CA ILE A 43 -13.07 14.87 -12.76
C ILE A 43 -11.81 14.85 -11.91
N GLU A 44 -11.28 16.03 -11.62
CA GLU A 44 -10.11 16.19 -10.76
C GLU A 44 -10.49 15.82 -9.31
N GLY A 45 -10.37 14.53 -9.00
CA GLY A 45 -10.52 14.01 -7.65
C GLY A 45 -9.40 14.58 -6.78
N GLY A 46 -9.76 15.38 -5.78
CA GLY A 46 -8.79 16.05 -4.91
C GLY A 46 -7.65 15.12 -4.49
N SER A 47 -6.41 15.58 -4.68
CA SER A 47 -5.15 14.82 -4.53
C SER A 47 -4.95 14.16 -3.15
N SER A 48 -5.80 14.47 -2.18
CA SER A 48 -5.74 13.96 -0.81
C SER A 48 -5.74 12.44 -0.71
N GLY A 49 -6.51 11.73 -1.55
CA GLY A 49 -6.55 10.25 -1.52
C GLY A 49 -5.19 9.65 -1.90
N ARG A 50 -4.62 10.12 -3.01
CA ARG A 50 -3.31 9.68 -3.50
C ARG A 50 -2.18 10.01 -2.52
N VAL A 51 -2.24 11.18 -1.88
CA VAL A 51 -1.27 11.57 -0.83
C VAL A 51 -1.33 10.61 0.36
N VAL A 52 -2.53 10.21 0.81
CA VAL A 52 -2.70 9.24 1.90
C VAL A 52 -2.15 7.87 1.51
N VAL A 53 -2.46 7.39 0.30
CA VAL A 53 -1.97 6.10 -0.21
C VAL A 53 -0.43 6.09 -0.28
N VAL A 54 0.18 7.16 -0.80
CA VAL A 54 1.65 7.33 -0.84
C VAL A 54 2.24 7.37 0.58
N ALA A 55 1.61 8.08 1.53
CA ALA A 55 2.10 8.17 2.90
C ALA A 55 2.07 6.80 3.61
N VAL A 56 0.99 6.03 3.43
CA VAL A 56 0.86 4.67 3.97
C VAL A 56 1.91 3.75 3.37
N PHE A 57 2.17 3.84 2.05
CA PHE A 57 3.24 3.08 1.40
C PHE A 57 4.61 3.37 2.00
N ILE A 58 4.95 4.65 2.18
CA ILE A 58 6.23 5.05 2.80
C ILE A 58 6.35 4.47 4.21
N ALA A 59 5.28 4.49 5.01
CA ALA A 59 5.29 3.90 6.34
C ALA A 59 5.58 2.39 6.30
N ILE A 60 4.94 1.64 5.38
CA ILE A 60 5.19 0.21 5.19
C ILE A 60 6.65 -0.05 4.80
N VAL A 61 7.19 0.73 3.84
CA VAL A 61 8.59 0.62 3.40
C VAL A 61 9.54 0.82 4.57
N LEU A 62 9.30 1.83 5.42
CA LEU A 62 10.14 2.11 6.58
C LEU A 62 10.07 0.99 7.62
N LEU A 63 8.87 0.47 7.92
CA LEU A 63 8.70 -0.64 8.86
C LEU A 63 9.38 -1.92 8.36
N GLU A 64 9.21 -2.27 7.09
CA GLU A 64 9.80 -3.48 6.50
C GLU A 64 11.32 -3.34 6.31
N ALA A 65 11.82 -2.15 5.97
CA ALA A 65 13.25 -1.87 5.94
C ALA A 65 13.90 -2.01 7.33
N PHE A 66 13.22 -1.52 8.38
CA PHE A 66 13.65 -1.73 9.76
C PHE A 66 13.65 -3.23 10.13
N ALA A 67 12.61 -3.97 9.73
CA ALA A 67 12.54 -5.41 9.95
C ALA A 67 13.68 -6.16 9.23
N MET A 68 14.01 -5.78 7.99
CA MET A 68 15.16 -6.33 7.25
C MET A 68 16.50 -6.01 7.90
N ALA A 69 16.71 -4.78 8.37
CA ALA A 69 17.94 -4.38 9.04
C ALA A 69 18.20 -5.18 10.33
N LYS A 70 17.13 -5.59 11.02
CA LYS A 70 17.20 -6.45 12.21
C LYS A 70 17.24 -7.95 11.90
N ALA A 71 17.06 -8.35 10.64
CA ALA A 71 17.06 -9.75 10.23
C ALA A 71 18.49 -10.26 10.00
N THR A 72 18.88 -11.27 10.77
CA THR A 72 20.22 -11.89 10.71
C THR A 72 20.32 -13.02 9.69
N ARG A 73 19.19 -13.59 9.27
CA ARG A 73 19.13 -14.67 8.27
C ARG A 73 18.47 -14.18 6.99
N MET A 74 19.07 -14.55 5.84
CA MET A 74 18.54 -14.29 4.50
C MET A 74 17.07 -14.73 4.35
N ARG A 75 16.71 -15.90 4.89
CA ARG A 75 15.33 -16.44 4.84
C ARG A 75 14.29 -15.56 5.52
N GLU A 76 14.68 -14.74 6.49
CA GLU A 76 13.77 -13.84 7.21
C GLU A 76 13.51 -12.53 6.44
N ARG A 77 14.24 -12.29 5.34
CA ARG A 77 14.11 -11.07 4.51
C ARG A 77 13.13 -11.21 3.35
N TRP A 78 12.65 -12.43 3.07
CA TRP A 78 11.76 -12.68 1.93
C TRP A 78 10.37 -12.07 2.17
N LEU A 79 9.83 -12.23 3.38
CA LEU A 79 8.52 -11.69 3.74
C LEU A 79 8.47 -10.15 3.65
N PRO A 80 9.41 -9.38 4.26
CA PRO A 80 9.46 -7.93 4.08
C PRO A 80 9.62 -7.54 2.61
N ALA A 81 10.44 -8.26 1.83
CA ALA A 81 10.65 -7.96 0.42
C ALA A 81 9.37 -8.12 -0.40
N VAL A 82 8.62 -9.20 -0.16
CA VAL A 82 7.34 -9.47 -0.83
C VAL A 82 6.31 -8.39 -0.47
N LEU A 83 6.23 -7.98 0.79
CA LEU A 83 5.30 -6.93 1.23
C LEU A 83 5.62 -5.57 0.59
N MET A 84 6.91 -5.17 0.55
CA MET A 84 7.33 -3.96 -0.15
C MET A 84 7.01 -4.02 -1.65
N LEU A 85 7.26 -5.15 -2.29
CA LEU A 85 6.98 -5.33 -3.73
C LEU A 85 5.48 -5.28 -4.01
N SER A 86 4.65 -5.88 -3.15
CA SER A 86 3.20 -5.81 -3.26
C SER A 86 2.66 -4.38 -3.06
N GLY A 87 3.23 -3.61 -2.13
CA GLY A 87 2.87 -2.21 -1.94
C GLY A 87 3.26 -1.34 -3.13
N ALA A 88 4.44 -1.59 -3.72
CA ALA A 88 4.88 -0.89 -4.92
C ALA A 88 3.95 -1.19 -6.11
N LEU A 89 3.53 -2.45 -6.25
CA LEU A 89 2.56 -2.85 -7.26
C LEU A 89 1.22 -2.13 -7.06
N LEU A 90 0.70 -2.12 -5.83
CA LEU A 90 -0.54 -1.40 -5.50
C LEU A 90 -0.43 0.09 -5.79
N LEU A 91 0.70 0.72 -5.50
CA LEU A 91 0.94 2.14 -5.78
C LEU A 91 0.92 2.46 -7.28
N VAL A 92 1.34 1.53 -8.14
CA VAL A 92 1.28 1.70 -9.60
C VAL A 92 -0.17 1.67 -10.10
N PHE A 93 -1.03 0.92 -9.43
CA PHE A 93 -2.46 0.81 -9.74
C PHE A 93 -3.34 1.77 -8.91
N ALA A 94 -2.74 2.65 -8.10
CA ALA A 94 -3.40 3.64 -7.25
C ALA A 94 -3.37 5.05 -7.87
#